data_AF-A0A6A6NKT8-F1
#
_entry.id   AF-A0A6A6NKT8-F1
#
_cell.length_a   1.000
_cell.length_b   1.000
_cell.length_c   1.000
_cell.angle_alpha   90.00
_cell.angle_beta   90.00
_cell.angle_gamma   90.00
#
_symmetry.space_group_name_H-M   'P 1'
#
loop_
_entity.id
_entity.type
_entity.pdbx_description
1 polymer ?
#
loop_
_entity_poly.entity_id
_entity_poly.type
_entity_poly.pdbx_seq_one_letter_code
_entity_poly.pdbx_strand_id
1 'polypeptide(L)'
;MYIDLEGVDLCREGSLSILTLLIDTGIPTIRVCPIDVYSLGSQAFNTTGIKLKTLKDILQDKKIPKVFFDVRNDSDALFAHFGVTLQGVEDVQLMESVTRMTTRSRKYLNGLAKCVETKEKGERFFKTEHWGSSEIFNQRPIPNDIISYCVDLVNDKTKKRVTTSQKPEYQPHGPNRTLAPWSEEQNRTLDEWNHVPPPYDYFDDDYFNDDCFDDYWDDGRGDDD
;
A
#
# COMPACT_ATOMS: atom_id res chain seq x y z
N MET A 1 12.97 6.60 9.23
CA MET A 1 13.13 5.50 10.21
C MET A 1 12.03 4.49 9.92
N TYR A 2 12.34 3.21 9.78
CA TYR A 2 11.34 2.17 9.59
C TYR A 2 11.08 1.48 10.91
N ILE A 3 9.81 1.19 11.18
CA ILE A 3 9.37 0.60 12.43
C ILE A 3 8.49 -0.59 12.11
N ASP A 4 8.71 -1.66 12.85
CA ASP A 4 7.89 -2.85 12.85
C ASP A 4 7.65 -3.29 14.29
N LEU A 5 6.47 -3.82 14.57
CA LEU A 5 6.02 -4.19 15.90
C LEU A 5 5.53 -5.63 15.87
N GLU A 6 5.93 -6.41 16.87
CA GLU A 6 5.60 -7.81 16.97
C GLU A 6 5.05 -8.14 18.36
N GLY A 7 4.03 -8.98 18.41
CA GLY A 7 3.37 -9.35 19.65
C GLY A 7 2.29 -10.42 19.47
N VAL A 8 1.65 -10.80 20.57
CA VAL A 8 0.53 -11.77 20.54
C VAL A 8 -0.74 -11.00 20.25
N ASP A 9 -1.44 -11.35 19.16
CA ASP A 9 -2.66 -10.68 18.70
C ASP A 9 -2.52 -9.15 18.70
N LEU A 10 -1.43 -8.65 18.11
CA LEU A 10 -0.99 -7.24 18.21
C LEU A 10 -2.13 -6.26 17.90
N CYS A 11 -2.67 -5.66 18.97
CA CYS A 11 -3.68 -4.60 19.02
C CYS A 11 -3.92 -4.24 20.50
N ARG A 12 -4.96 -3.46 20.81
CA ARG A 12 -5.41 -3.16 22.18
C ARG A 12 -5.81 -4.38 23.02
N GLU A 13 -6.26 -5.46 22.38
CA GLU A 13 -6.75 -6.68 23.06
C GLU A 13 -5.62 -7.69 23.31
N GLY A 14 -4.56 -7.61 22.51
CA GLY A 14 -3.36 -8.43 22.64
C GLY A 14 -2.23 -7.73 23.38
N SER A 15 -0.99 -7.97 22.93
CA SER A 15 0.22 -7.40 23.53
C SER A 15 1.25 -6.96 22.50
N LEU A 16 2.18 -6.12 22.93
CA LEU A 16 3.38 -5.75 22.18
C LEU A 16 4.60 -6.35 22.88
N SER A 17 5.40 -7.13 22.16
CA SER A 17 6.58 -7.81 22.69
C SER A 17 7.89 -7.22 22.20
N ILE A 18 7.99 -6.93 20.90
CA ILE A 18 9.21 -6.42 20.28
C ILE A 18 8.87 -5.21 19.41
N LEU A 19 9.69 -4.17 19.51
CA LEU A 19 9.67 -3.04 18.59
C LEU A 19 11.02 -3.00 17.87
N THR A 20 11.00 -3.12 16.55
CA THR A 20 12.21 -3.07 15.73
C THR A 20 12.34 -1.71 15.07
N LEU A 21 13.49 -1.04 15.28
CA LEU A 21 13.84 0.20 14.60
C LEU A 21 14.91 -0.05 13.55
N LEU A 22 14.61 0.28 12.30
CA LEU A 22 15.60 0.45 11.25
C LEU A 22 15.94 1.94 11.11
N ILE A 23 17.15 2.29 11.49
CA ILE A 23 17.65 3.66 11.40
C ILE A 23 18.56 3.74 10.18
N ASP A 24 18.09 4.46 9.18
CA ASP A 24 18.85 4.87 8.00
C ASP A 24 19.04 6.39 8.04
N THR A 25 20.26 6.83 8.37
CA THR A 25 20.64 8.25 8.46
C THR A 25 21.50 8.70 7.28
N GLY A 26 21.61 7.89 6.22
CA GLY A 26 22.43 8.24 5.04
C GLY A 26 23.94 8.31 5.31
N ILE A 27 24.42 7.83 6.45
CA ILE A 27 25.83 7.81 6.87
C ILE A 27 26.12 6.47 7.57
N PRO A 28 27.29 5.85 7.35
CA PRO A 28 27.49 4.72 6.43
C PRO A 28 26.95 3.36 6.95
N THR A 29 26.11 3.33 7.98
CA THR A 29 25.61 2.08 8.57
C THR A 29 24.13 2.18 8.85
N ILE A 30 23.35 1.37 8.12
CA ILE A 30 22.01 0.98 8.53
C ILE A 30 22.14 0.29 9.89
N ARG A 31 21.33 0.70 10.86
CA ARG A 31 21.28 0.06 12.18
C ARG A 31 19.89 -0.51 12.43
N VAL A 32 19.87 -1.79 12.77
CA VAL A 32 18.66 -2.49 13.25
C VAL A 32 18.75 -2.57 14.77
N CYS A 33 17.75 -2.02 15.45
CA CYS A 33 17.67 -2.03 16.91
C CYS A 33 16.34 -2.69 17.33
N PRO A 34 16.35 -3.99 17.66
CA PRO A 34 15.21 -4.61 18.33
C PRO A 34 15.18 -4.15 19.79
N ILE A 35 14.00 -3.75 20.26
CA ILE A 35 13.72 -3.32 21.63
C ILE A 35 12.80 -4.34 22.25
N ASP A 36 13.24 -4.96 23.35
CA ASP A 36 12.45 -5.91 24.13
C ASP A 36 11.42 -5.16 24.98
N VAL A 37 10.26 -4.89 24.38
CA VAL A 37 9.15 -4.20 25.03
C VAL A 37 8.50 -5.10 26.08
N TYR A 38 8.52 -6.42 25.89
CA TYR A 38 7.98 -7.38 26.85
C TYR A 38 8.66 -7.25 28.22
N SER A 39 9.99 -7.24 28.25
CA SER A 39 10.75 -7.11 29.50
C SER A 39 10.76 -5.68 30.05
N LEU A 40 10.84 -4.67 29.17
CA LEU A 40 10.99 -3.26 29.58
C LEU A 40 9.65 -2.57 29.92
N GLY A 41 8.53 -3.08 29.39
CA GLY A 41 7.21 -2.47 29.53
C GLY A 41 7.21 -0.98 29.16
N SER A 42 6.65 -0.16 30.04
CA SER A 42 6.57 1.30 29.84
C SER A 42 7.94 2.00 29.82
N GLN A 43 9.00 1.38 30.36
CA GLN A 43 10.35 1.95 30.32
C GLN A 43 10.92 1.98 28.90
N ALA A 44 10.49 1.06 28.01
CA ALA A 44 10.90 1.07 26.61
C ALA A 44 10.61 2.42 25.93
N PHE A 45 9.51 3.07 26.33
CA PHE A 45 9.05 4.31 25.73
C PHE A 45 9.42 5.55 26.52
N ASN A 46 9.52 5.46 27.85
CA ASN A 46 9.68 6.62 28.74
C ASN A 46 11.13 6.83 29.22
N THR A 47 12.06 5.92 28.92
CA THR A 47 13.47 6.10 29.30
C THR A 47 14.10 7.25 28.51
N THR A 48 14.68 8.20 29.23
CA THR A 48 15.30 9.40 28.67
C THR A 48 16.68 9.09 28.09
N GLY A 49 16.91 9.47 26.83
CA GLY A 49 18.23 9.40 26.18
C GLY A 49 19.11 10.63 26.42
N ILE A 50 20.31 10.63 25.83
CA ILE A 50 21.37 11.66 26.01
C ILE A 50 20.87 13.09 25.71
N LYS A 51 19.93 13.26 24.79
CA LYS A 51 19.35 14.56 24.42
C LYS A 51 18.07 14.93 25.19
N LEU A 52 17.83 14.30 26.33
CA LEU A 52 16.60 14.45 27.11
C LEU A 52 15.33 14.13 26.30
N LYS A 53 15.45 13.19 25.36
CA LYS A 53 14.34 12.72 24.52
C LYS A 53 14.13 11.24 24.75
N THR A 54 12.88 10.86 24.90
CA THR A 54 12.42 9.49 25.04
C THR A 54 12.03 8.92 23.67
N LEU A 55 11.88 7.60 23.56
CA LEU A 55 11.32 7.00 22.34
C LEU A 55 9.88 7.48 22.11
N LYS A 56 9.10 7.67 23.19
CA LYS A 56 7.75 8.25 23.13
C LYS A 56 7.77 9.64 22.49
N ASP A 57 8.70 10.51 22.86
CA ASP A 57 8.82 11.84 22.24
C ASP A 57 9.06 11.75 20.73
N ILE A 58 9.92 10.81 20.30
CA ILE A 58 10.26 10.61 18.89
C ILE A 58 9.05 10.08 18.10
N LEU A 59 8.35 9.10 18.65
CA LEU A 59 7.15 8.51 18.02
C LEU A 59 6.01 9.55 17.90
N GLN A 60 5.90 10.47 18.85
CA GLN A 60 4.88 11.53 18.86
C GLN A 60 5.29 12.80 18.11
N ASP A 61 6.55 12.93 17.67
CA ASP A 61 7.00 14.10 16.91
C ASP A 61 6.58 14.00 15.43
N LYS A 62 5.68 14.89 15.00
CA LYS A 62 5.22 14.97 13.60
C LYS A 62 6.32 15.31 12.60
N LYS A 63 7.43 15.91 13.04
CA LYS A 63 8.55 16.32 12.17
C LYS A 63 9.51 15.18 11.87
N ILE A 64 9.45 14.10 12.64
CA ILE A 64 10.27 12.91 12.42
C ILE A 64 9.40 11.90 11.66
N PRO A 65 9.75 11.55 10.41
CA PRO A 65 9.01 10.53 9.66
C PRO A 65 9.27 9.12 10.19
N LYS A 66 8.17 8.37 10.42
CA LYS A 66 8.18 6.95 10.77
C LYS A 66 7.47 6.15 9.69
N VAL A 67 8.20 5.25 9.07
CA VAL A 67 7.69 4.39 8.01
C VAL A 67 7.18 3.10 8.64
N PHE A 68 5.92 2.77 8.35
CA PHE A 68 5.24 1.54 8.78
C PHE A 68 4.64 0.83 7.57
N PHE A 69 4.47 -0.48 7.67
CA PHE A 69 3.60 -1.21 6.76
C PHE A 69 2.29 -1.53 7.48
N ASP A 70 1.17 -0.94 7.05
CA ASP A 70 -0.14 -1.17 7.69
C ASP A 70 -0.19 -0.79 9.19
N VAL A 71 -0.04 0.51 9.48
CA VAL A 71 0.13 1.06 10.84
C VAL A 71 -1.06 0.89 11.80
N ARG A 72 -2.18 0.29 11.37
CA ARG A 72 -3.45 0.35 12.10
C ARG A 72 -3.37 -0.34 13.47
N ASN A 73 -2.95 -1.61 13.48
CA ASN A 73 -2.84 -2.40 14.70
C ASN A 73 -1.65 -1.95 15.56
N ASP A 74 -0.57 -1.55 14.91
CA ASP A 74 0.62 -0.96 15.53
C ASP A 74 0.27 0.28 16.34
N SER A 75 -0.42 1.24 15.72
CA SER A 75 -0.84 2.47 16.37
C SER A 75 -1.86 2.20 17.47
N ASP A 76 -2.75 1.21 17.29
CA ASP A 76 -3.72 0.82 18.31
C ASP A 76 -3.01 0.28 19.55
N ALA A 77 -2.11 -0.69 19.38
CA ALA A 77 -1.32 -1.29 20.46
C ALA A 77 -0.46 -0.24 21.18
N LEU A 78 0.25 0.61 20.43
CA LEU A 78 1.08 1.68 20.99
C LEU A 78 0.28 2.66 21.87
N PHE A 79 -0.93 3.00 21.44
CA PHE A 79 -1.79 3.93 22.18
C PHE A 79 -2.45 3.27 23.38
N ALA A 80 -3.09 2.11 23.18
CA ALA A 80 -3.84 1.41 24.23
C ALA A 80 -2.94 0.96 25.39
N HIS A 81 -1.75 0.41 25.08
CA HIS A 81 -0.87 -0.16 26.11
C HIS A 81 0.12 0.84 26.70
N PHE A 82 0.57 1.83 25.93
CA PHE A 82 1.68 2.73 26.33
C PHE A 82 1.33 4.23 26.23
N GLY A 83 0.11 4.56 25.81
CA GLY A 83 -0.35 5.94 25.65
C GLY A 83 0.49 6.73 24.65
N VAL A 84 1.05 6.08 23.62
CA VAL A 84 1.84 6.73 22.57
C VAL A 84 0.89 7.27 21.49
N THR A 85 0.77 8.59 21.40
CA THR A 85 -0.02 9.24 20.34
C THR A 85 0.82 9.36 19.06
N LEU A 86 0.90 8.28 18.29
CA LEU A 86 1.75 8.20 17.10
C LEU A 86 1.46 9.36 16.12
N GLN A 87 2.49 10.00 15.58
CA GLN A 87 2.41 11.10 14.61
C GLN A 87 3.45 10.91 13.51
N GLY A 88 3.37 11.68 12.40
CA GLY A 88 4.42 11.67 11.36
C GLY A 88 4.65 10.29 10.72
N VAL A 89 3.55 9.56 10.48
CA VAL A 89 3.59 8.22 9.88
C VAL A 89 3.57 8.31 8.36
N GLU A 90 4.36 7.45 7.73
CA GLU A 90 4.36 7.14 6.30
C GLU A 90 3.96 5.66 6.13
N ASP A 91 2.77 5.40 5.60
CA ASP A 91 2.21 4.06 5.47
C ASP A 91 2.50 3.47 4.08
N VAL A 92 3.45 2.55 4.02
CA VAL A 92 3.92 1.92 2.78
C VAL A 92 2.82 1.13 2.08
N GLN A 93 1.86 0.57 2.82
CA GLN A 93 0.75 -0.18 2.23
C GLN A 93 -0.19 0.75 1.44
N LEU A 94 -0.41 1.98 1.94
CA LEU A 94 -1.18 2.98 1.22
C LEU A 94 -0.41 3.55 0.03
N MET A 95 0.90 3.76 0.18
CA MET A 95 1.77 4.16 -0.93
C MET A 95 1.77 3.12 -2.05
N GLU A 96 1.84 1.83 -1.73
CA GLU A 96 1.73 0.78 -2.74
C GLU A 96 0.34 0.79 -3.39
N SER A 97 -0.73 0.89 -2.59
CA SER A 97 -2.09 0.86 -3.12
C SER A 97 -2.40 2.03 -4.07
N VAL A 98 -1.89 3.24 -3.81
CA VAL A 98 -2.13 4.41 -4.69
C VAL A 98 -1.43 4.27 -6.04
N THR A 99 -0.31 3.52 -6.11
CA THR A 99 0.46 3.34 -7.35
C THR A 99 -0.12 2.32 -8.33
N ARG A 100 -1.17 1.58 -7.96
CA ARG A 100 -1.76 0.58 -8.85
C ARG A 100 -2.62 1.26 -9.92
N MET A 101 -2.65 0.68 -11.11
CA MET A 101 -3.20 1.32 -12.31
C MET A 101 -4.71 1.53 -12.29
N THR A 102 -5.50 0.55 -11.81
CA THR A 102 -6.97 0.59 -11.96
C THR A 102 -7.71 0.57 -10.63
N THR A 103 -8.90 1.20 -10.57
CA THR A 103 -9.80 1.13 -9.41
C THR A 103 -10.07 -0.31 -8.98
N ARG A 104 -10.27 -1.23 -9.94
CA ARG A 104 -10.45 -2.67 -9.65
C ARG A 104 -9.26 -3.25 -8.90
N SER A 105 -8.03 -2.92 -9.32
CA SER A 105 -6.81 -3.38 -8.67
C SER A 105 -6.59 -2.74 -7.28
N ARG A 106 -7.13 -1.54 -7.05
CA ARG A 106 -7.04 -0.81 -5.78
C ARG A 106 -8.11 -1.20 -4.77
N LYS A 107 -9.15 -1.94 -5.15
CA LYS A 107 -10.27 -2.31 -4.26
C LYS A 107 -9.83 -2.92 -2.92
N TYR A 108 -8.82 -3.78 -2.96
CA TYR A 108 -8.28 -4.47 -1.78
C TYR A 108 -6.82 -4.11 -1.55
N LEU A 109 -6.44 -3.92 -0.29
CA LEU A 109 -5.07 -3.71 0.13
C LEU A 109 -4.27 -5.01 -0.01
N ASN A 110 -2.99 -4.90 -0.36
CA ASN A 110 -2.10 -6.06 -0.40
C ASN A 110 -1.46 -6.25 0.97
N GLY A 111 -1.31 -7.51 1.38
CA GLY A 111 -0.41 -7.85 2.48
C GLY A 111 1.06 -7.73 2.04
N LEU A 112 1.98 -7.63 3.00
CA LEU A 112 3.40 -7.38 2.76
C LEU A 112 4.01 -8.35 1.75
N ALA A 113 3.79 -9.65 1.92
CA ALA A 113 4.31 -10.69 1.02
C ALA A 113 3.91 -10.45 -0.45
N LYS A 114 2.64 -10.07 -0.67
CA LYS A 114 2.13 -9.78 -2.02
C LYS A 114 2.74 -8.50 -2.59
N CYS A 115 2.93 -7.46 -1.78
CA CYS A 115 3.62 -6.24 -2.21
C CYS A 115 5.04 -6.54 -2.69
N VAL A 116 5.80 -7.35 -1.93
CA VAL A 116 7.17 -7.74 -2.29
C VAL A 116 7.19 -8.54 -3.59
N GLU A 117 6.33 -9.56 -3.71
CA GLU A 117 6.23 -10.38 -4.93
C GLU A 117 5.88 -9.54 -6.18
N THR A 118 4.93 -8.61 -6.07
CA THR A 118 4.56 -7.74 -7.19
C THR A 118 5.68 -6.79 -7.62
N LYS A 119 6.54 -6.37 -6.69
CA LYS A 119 7.72 -5.55 -7.01
C LYS A 119 8.77 -6.35 -7.74
N GLU A 120 9.10 -7.54 -7.27
CA GLU A 120 10.09 -8.41 -7.93
C GLU A 120 9.64 -8.83 -9.33
N LYS A 121 8.35 -9.16 -9.50
CA LYS A 121 7.77 -9.43 -10.82
C LYS A 121 7.76 -8.17 -11.67
N GLY A 122 7.35 -7.04 -11.11
CA GLY A 122 7.39 -5.73 -11.76
C GLY A 122 8.78 -5.40 -12.29
N GLU A 123 9.84 -5.54 -11.49
CA GLU A 123 11.24 -5.33 -11.89
C GLU A 123 11.69 -6.26 -13.02
N ARG A 124 11.18 -7.50 -13.06
CA ARG A 124 11.40 -8.42 -14.19
C ARG A 124 10.66 -7.96 -15.45
N PHE A 125 9.44 -7.44 -15.31
CA PHE A 125 8.66 -6.86 -16.41
C PHE A 125 9.20 -5.51 -16.88
N PHE A 126 9.80 -4.69 -16.00
CA PHE A 126 10.43 -3.40 -16.33
C PHE A 126 11.66 -3.56 -17.23
N LYS A 127 12.26 -4.75 -17.30
CA LYS A 127 13.29 -5.08 -18.30
C LYS A 127 12.71 -5.34 -19.70
N THR A 128 11.41 -5.47 -19.84
CA THR A 128 10.71 -5.69 -21.12
C THR A 128 9.98 -4.39 -21.46
N GLU A 129 10.32 -3.77 -22.58
CA GLU A 129 9.99 -2.38 -22.99
C GLU A 129 8.50 -2.10 -23.28
N HIS A 130 7.60 -2.44 -22.36
CA HIS A 130 6.15 -2.26 -22.54
C HIS A 130 5.53 -1.49 -21.36
N TRP A 131 6.09 -0.32 -21.05
CA TRP A 131 5.37 0.65 -20.22
C TRP A 131 4.41 1.44 -21.11
N GLY A 132 3.11 1.33 -20.79
CA GLY A 132 2.04 2.04 -21.46
C GLY A 132 2.20 3.57 -21.41
N SER A 133 1.70 4.23 -22.45
CA SER A 133 1.82 5.66 -22.69
C SER A 133 0.85 6.49 -21.84
N SER A 134 1.03 6.53 -20.51
CA SER A 134 0.57 7.71 -19.77
C SER A 134 1.64 8.79 -19.90
N GLU A 135 1.52 9.63 -20.93
CA GLU A 135 2.52 10.65 -21.29
C GLU A 135 2.85 11.58 -20.10
N ILE A 136 1.90 11.80 -19.18
CA ILE A 136 2.06 12.69 -18.04
C ILE A 136 3.04 12.15 -16.98
N PHE A 137 3.08 10.82 -16.77
CA PHE A 137 4.05 10.19 -15.88
C PHE A 137 5.42 9.97 -16.54
N ASN A 138 5.50 10.13 -17.86
CA ASN A 138 6.77 10.10 -18.62
C ASN A 138 7.39 11.49 -18.77
N GLN A 139 6.61 12.57 -18.53
CA GLN A 139 7.16 13.93 -18.46
C GLN A 139 8.22 14.02 -17.35
N ARG A 140 9.31 14.71 -17.67
CA ARG A 140 10.43 14.96 -16.75
C ARG A 140 10.72 16.47 -16.72
N PRO A 141 10.72 17.12 -15.53
CA PRO A 141 10.34 16.56 -14.23
C PRO A 141 8.86 16.12 -14.21
N ILE A 142 8.53 15.13 -13.36
CA ILE A 142 7.13 14.74 -13.16
C ILE A 142 6.39 15.99 -12.65
N PRO A 143 5.20 16.32 -13.18
CA PRO A 143 4.44 17.48 -12.74
C PRO A 143 4.23 17.50 -11.21
N ASN A 144 4.55 18.63 -10.57
CA ASN A 144 4.57 18.77 -9.11
C ASN A 144 3.19 18.63 -8.46
N ASP A 145 2.15 19.00 -9.19
CA ASP A 145 0.74 18.83 -8.85
C ASP A 145 0.37 17.35 -8.67
N ILE A 146 0.84 16.47 -9.55
CA ILE A 146 0.63 15.01 -9.44
C ILE A 146 1.34 14.46 -8.20
N ILE A 147 2.60 14.85 -7.99
CA ILE A 147 3.38 14.44 -6.82
C ILE A 147 2.69 14.91 -5.55
N SER A 148 2.33 16.20 -5.47
CA SER A 148 1.70 16.79 -4.29
C SER A 148 0.38 16.10 -3.96
N TYR A 149 -0.47 15.87 -4.95
CA TYR A 149 -1.75 15.20 -4.72
C TYR A 149 -1.57 13.78 -4.17
N CYS A 150 -0.69 12.96 -4.75
CA CYS A 150 -0.45 11.61 -4.27
C CYS A 150 0.09 11.60 -2.84
N VAL A 151 1.02 12.51 -2.54
CA VAL A 151 1.58 12.68 -1.19
C VAL A 151 0.50 13.12 -0.21
N ASP A 152 -0.29 14.14 -0.54
CA ASP A 152 -1.35 14.66 0.31
C ASP A 152 -2.45 13.63 0.55
N LEU A 153 -2.83 12.89 -0.49
CA LEU A 153 -3.81 11.82 -0.44
C LEU A 153 -3.37 10.71 0.52
N VAL A 154 -2.15 10.19 0.36
CA VAL A 154 -1.61 9.15 1.25
C VAL A 154 -1.47 9.68 2.68
N ASN A 155 -1.02 10.92 2.85
CA ASN A 155 -0.86 11.54 4.17
C ASN A 155 -2.20 11.71 4.89
N ASP A 156 -3.25 12.16 4.21
CA ASP A 156 -4.60 12.28 4.77
C ASP A 156 -5.13 10.91 5.22
N LYS A 157 -5.03 9.89 4.36
CA LYS A 157 -5.51 8.54 4.70
C LYS A 157 -4.69 7.90 5.82
N THR A 158 -3.38 8.13 5.85
CA THR A 158 -2.50 7.65 6.92
C THR A 158 -2.86 8.29 8.27
N LYS A 159 -3.06 9.62 8.31
CA LYS A 159 -3.54 10.31 9.51
C LYS A 159 -4.90 9.79 9.97
N LYS A 160 -5.82 9.51 9.04
CA LYS A 160 -7.11 8.90 9.34
C LYS A 160 -6.96 7.50 9.94
N ARG A 161 -6.05 6.67 9.44
CA ARG A 161 -5.75 5.34 10.03
C ARG A 161 -5.29 5.47 11.48
N VAL A 162 -4.29 6.30 11.73
CA VAL A 162 -3.72 6.52 13.07
C VAL A 162 -4.75 7.11 14.04
N THR A 163 -5.51 8.13 13.61
CA THR A 163 -6.52 8.73 14.49
C THR A 163 -7.69 7.79 14.76
N THR A 164 -8.09 6.98 13.78
CA THR A 164 -9.18 6.01 13.96
C THR A 164 -8.73 4.86 14.85
N SER A 165 -7.50 4.35 14.70
CA SER A 165 -6.99 3.24 15.53
C SER A 165 -6.85 3.61 17.00
N GLN A 166 -6.67 4.89 17.33
CA GLN A 166 -6.56 5.37 18.71
C GLN A 166 -7.92 5.66 19.37
N LYS A 167 -9.05 5.50 18.67
CA LYS A 167 -10.38 5.73 19.25
C LYS A 167 -10.90 4.53 20.03
N PRO A 168 -11.71 4.73 21.08
CA PRO A 168 -12.32 3.62 21.84
C PRO A 168 -13.17 2.68 20.98
N GLU A 169 -13.81 3.19 19.93
CA GLU A 169 -14.73 2.41 19.08
C GLU A 169 -14.01 1.58 18.01
N TYR A 170 -12.69 1.73 17.86
CA TYR A 170 -11.92 1.00 16.86
C TYR A 170 -12.01 -0.51 17.05
N GLN A 171 -12.18 -1.21 15.93
CA GLN A 171 -12.31 -2.66 15.86
C GLN A 171 -11.06 -3.24 15.18
N PRO A 172 -10.08 -3.75 15.95
CA PRO A 172 -8.82 -4.26 15.38
C PRO A 172 -9.02 -5.49 14.50
N HIS A 173 -10.11 -6.23 14.65
CA HIS A 173 -10.42 -7.42 13.85
C HIS A 173 -11.59 -7.21 12.87
N GLY A 174 -11.93 -5.94 12.56
CA GLY A 174 -13.07 -5.62 11.72
C GLY A 174 -12.96 -6.12 10.26
N PRO A 175 -14.08 -6.47 9.61
CA PRO A 175 -14.11 -7.06 8.26
C PRO A 175 -13.62 -6.12 7.16
N ASN A 176 -13.67 -4.81 7.39
CA ASN A 176 -13.32 -3.79 6.40
C ASN A 176 -11.82 -3.46 6.35
N ARG A 177 -10.96 -4.19 7.09
CA ARG A 177 -9.52 -3.93 7.11
C ARG A 177 -8.83 -4.19 5.78
N THR A 178 -9.39 -5.02 4.92
CA THR A 178 -8.81 -5.33 3.60
C THR A 178 -9.23 -4.34 2.53
N LEU A 179 -10.24 -3.50 2.76
CA LEU A 179 -10.71 -2.53 1.79
C LEU A 179 -9.80 -1.30 1.76
N ALA A 180 -9.50 -0.83 0.56
CA ALA A 180 -8.75 0.40 0.40
C ALA A 180 -9.61 1.63 0.74
N PRO A 181 -9.01 2.72 1.26
CA PRO A 181 -9.76 3.84 1.82
C PRO A 181 -10.11 4.91 0.77
N TRP A 182 -9.99 4.62 -0.51
CA TRP A 182 -10.17 5.58 -1.61
C TRP A 182 -11.66 5.82 -1.89
N SER A 183 -12.08 7.08 -1.99
CA SER A 183 -13.43 7.41 -2.48
C SER A 183 -13.56 7.15 -3.98
N GLU A 184 -14.79 7.15 -4.49
CA GLU A 184 -15.06 7.04 -5.94
C GLU A 184 -14.37 8.17 -6.73
N GLU A 185 -14.47 9.41 -6.25
CA GLU A 185 -13.79 10.55 -6.86
C GLU A 185 -12.27 10.40 -6.87
N GLN A 186 -11.68 9.98 -5.74
CA GLN A 186 -10.24 9.74 -5.65
C GLN A 186 -9.79 8.64 -6.60
N ASN A 187 -10.57 7.56 -6.70
CA ASN A 187 -10.32 6.47 -7.62
C ASN A 187 -10.42 6.91 -9.08
N ARG A 188 -11.39 7.74 -9.44
CA ARG A 188 -11.52 8.32 -10.77
C ARG A 188 -10.30 9.18 -11.14
N THR A 189 -9.89 10.09 -10.26
CA THR A 189 -8.68 10.91 -10.49
C THR A 189 -7.42 10.06 -10.64
N LEU A 190 -7.28 9.01 -9.82
CA LEU A 190 -6.15 8.08 -9.93
C LEU A 190 -6.21 7.25 -11.24
N ASP A 191 -7.40 6.87 -11.71
CA ASP A 191 -7.56 6.18 -13.01
C ASP A 191 -7.23 7.10 -14.18
N GLU A 192 -7.68 8.36 -14.15
CA GLU A 192 -7.40 9.36 -15.18
C GLU A 192 -5.90 9.55 -15.39
N TRP A 193 -5.12 9.59 -14.30
CA TRP A 193 -3.67 9.75 -14.40
C TRP A 193 -2.98 8.48 -14.88
N ASN A 194 -3.51 7.32 -14.51
CA ASN A 194 -3.00 6.02 -14.95
C ASN A 194 -3.56 5.58 -16.32
N HIS A 195 -4.41 6.37 -16.96
CA HIS A 195 -5.05 6.01 -18.21
C HIS A 195 -4.02 5.90 -19.33
N VAL A 196 -3.99 4.74 -19.98
CA VAL A 196 -3.30 4.50 -21.24
C VAL A 196 -4.41 4.44 -22.29
N PRO A 197 -4.47 5.37 -23.27
CA PRO A 197 -5.39 5.22 -24.38
C PRO A 197 -5.09 3.87 -25.07
N PRO A 198 -6.11 3.09 -25.48
CA PRO A 198 -5.85 1.92 -26.29
C PRO A 198 -5.00 2.31 -27.49
N PRO A 199 -4.07 1.44 -27.96
CA PRO A 199 -3.41 1.67 -29.23
C PRO A 199 -4.49 2.01 -30.27
N TYR A 200 -4.30 3.09 -31.02
CA TYR A 200 -5.14 3.33 -32.19
C TYR A 200 -4.96 2.13 -33.10
N ASP A 201 -5.94 1.22 -33.12
CA ASP A 201 -6.01 0.16 -34.10
C ASP A 201 -6.25 0.84 -35.45
N TYR A 202 -5.16 1.09 -36.18
CA TYR A 202 -5.19 1.48 -37.59
C TYR A 202 -5.63 0.32 -38.51
N PHE A 203 -6.12 -0.78 -37.94
CA PHE A 203 -6.57 -1.98 -38.64
C PHE A 203 -8.01 -2.32 -38.26
N ASP A 204 -8.90 -1.34 -38.34
CA ASP A 204 -10.32 -1.58 -38.59
C ASP A 204 -10.64 -0.96 -39.96
N ASP A 205 -10.39 -1.74 -41.00
CA ASP A 205 -10.96 -1.56 -42.34
C ASP A 205 -11.15 -2.96 -42.95
N ASP A 206 -12.30 -3.55 -42.63
CA ASP A 206 -13.18 -4.26 -43.56
C ASP A 206 -12.55 -5.00 -44.76
N TYR A 207 -11.90 -6.14 -44.57
CA TYR A 207 -11.77 -7.14 -45.65
C TYR A 207 -11.50 -8.54 -45.07
N PHE A 208 -12.52 -9.21 -44.53
CA PHE A 208 -12.76 -10.65 -44.71
C PHE A 208 -14.20 -10.93 -44.27
N ASN A 209 -15.11 -10.71 -45.22
CA ASN A 209 -16.46 -11.26 -45.15
C ASN A 209 -16.40 -12.78 -45.04
N ASP A 210 -17.33 -13.31 -44.25
CA ASP A 210 -17.89 -14.67 -44.25
C ASP A 210 -17.43 -15.60 -45.37
N ASP A 211 -16.89 -16.76 -45.00
CA ASP A 211 -17.52 -18.06 -45.30
C ASP A 211 -16.59 -19.23 -44.87
N CYS A 212 -17.24 -20.32 -44.42
CA CYS A 212 -16.70 -21.64 -44.10
C CYS A 212 -16.27 -21.89 -42.64
N PHE A 213 -17.27 -21.98 -41.76
CA PHE A 213 -17.28 -23.08 -40.78
C PHE A 213 -18.39 -24.05 -41.17
N ASP A 214 -17.98 -25.19 -41.73
CA ASP A 214 -18.77 -26.41 -41.87
C ASP A 214 -19.32 -26.82 -40.50
N ASP A 215 -20.60 -27.21 -40.46
CA ASP A 215 -21.09 -28.35 -39.67
C ASP A 215 -22.63 -28.46 -39.80
N TYR A 216 -23.10 -29.31 -40.72
CA TYR A 216 -24.43 -29.91 -40.63
C TYR A 216 -24.32 -31.42 -40.82
N TRP A 217 -24.60 -32.14 -39.73
CA TRP A 217 -24.97 -33.55 -39.73
C TRP A 217 -26.42 -33.67 -40.24
N ASP A 218 -26.66 -34.47 -41.29
CA ASP A 218 -27.97 -35.15 -41.49
C ASP A 218 -27.87 -36.31 -42.53
N ASP A 219 -27.65 -37.50 -42.01
CA ASP A 219 -28.51 -38.69 -42.11
C ASP A 219 -29.26 -38.98 -43.44
N GLY A 220 -28.81 -40.04 -44.13
CA GLY A 220 -29.69 -41.08 -44.66
C GLY A 220 -30.48 -40.82 -45.95
N ARG A 221 -30.05 -41.49 -47.04
CA ARG A 221 -30.78 -42.61 -47.69
C ARG A 221 -30.09 -42.96 -49.01
N GLY A 222 -29.73 -44.24 -49.15
CA GLY A 222 -29.51 -44.86 -50.46
C GLY A 222 -30.83 -45.20 -51.13
N ASP A 223 -30.71 -45.77 -52.33
CA ASP A 223 -31.74 -46.21 -53.30
C ASP A 223 -32.13 -45.08 -54.28
N ASP A 224 -32.13 -45.19 -55.62
CA ASP A 224 -31.91 -46.27 -56.59
C ASP A 224 -31.55 -45.64 -57.96
N ASP A 225 -30.74 -46.33 -58.77
CA ASP A 225 -30.96 -46.65 -60.20
C ASP A 225 -29.69 -47.27 -60.85
#